data_AF-A0A954Z3Q9-F1
#
_entry.id   AF-A0A954Z3Q9-F1
#
_cell.length_a   1.000
_cell.length_b   1.000
_cell.length_c   1.000
_cell.angle_alpha   90.00
_cell.angle_beta   90.00
_cell.angle_gamma   90.00
#
_symmetry.space_group_name_H-M   'P 1'
#
loop_
_entity.id
_entity.type
_entity.pdbx_description
1 polymer ?
#
loop_
_entity_poly.entity_id
_entity_poly.type
_entity_poly.pdbx_seq_one_letter_code
_entity_poly.pdbx_strand_id
1 'polypeptide(L)'
;APNDGFVILPERISFNDDGIEIYSSEDGDPSLRPSLAVEFIYDVENVAPSVTQSLTGPSEVDEGREGILMMGASDPNPLDPLVFSIDSVDVGFATGGATIEHPVLFQDEGAFTFNASVRDDTTSVSLGSHTVIVHNLDPEILDIGFPSRAVVGEAIAFSAEAVDAGVFDVLSYTWDLDGDGQLNDFDAASGEWTFDASGTTTVTLRVSDGDGGEAIASIQVDVIDVLPGDANCDGGVDGLDIDAFTLALLDVDAYAVGFSDCPIENSDFDSDGAVTYADIAGFAVLLLNQP
;
A
#
# COMPACT_ATOMS: atom_id res chain seq x y z
N ALA A 1 42.62 -27.61 -78.00
CA ALA A 1 42.20 -28.90 -77.42
C ALA A 1 40.97 -28.62 -76.55
N PRO A 2 40.01 -29.55 -76.41
CA PRO A 2 38.92 -29.36 -75.46
C PRO A 2 39.49 -29.25 -74.05
N ASN A 3 38.89 -28.36 -73.27
CA ASN A 3 39.28 -28.06 -71.89
C ASN A 3 38.61 -29.09 -70.99
N ASP A 4 39.27 -30.23 -70.77
CA ASP A 4 38.79 -31.27 -69.85
C ASP A 4 39.18 -30.87 -68.41
N GLY A 5 38.47 -29.88 -67.87
CA GLY A 5 38.57 -29.47 -66.48
C GLY A 5 38.12 -30.62 -65.56
N PHE A 6 39.08 -31.36 -65.01
CA PHE A 6 38.84 -32.29 -63.92
C PHE A 6 38.57 -31.50 -62.63
N VAL A 7 37.39 -31.68 -62.04
CA VAL A 7 37.13 -31.27 -60.65
C VAL A 7 37.38 -32.51 -59.78
N ILE A 8 38.40 -32.46 -58.92
CA ILE A 8 38.52 -33.39 -57.79
C ILE A 8 37.74 -32.77 -56.64
N LEU A 9 36.58 -33.32 -56.30
CA LEU A 9 35.93 -33.05 -55.02
C LEU A 9 36.52 -34.00 -53.97
N PRO A 10 36.91 -33.53 -52.77
CA PRO A 10 37.35 -34.42 -51.71
C PRO A 10 36.16 -35.25 -51.17
N GLU A 11 36.36 -36.56 -51.00
CA GLU A 11 35.32 -37.49 -50.50
C GLU A 11 35.00 -37.32 -49.00
N ARG A 12 35.74 -36.48 -48.26
CA ARG A 12 35.39 -36.02 -46.90
C ARG A 12 36.07 -34.69 -46.58
N ILE A 13 35.29 -33.71 -46.15
CA ILE A 13 35.76 -32.50 -45.45
C ILE A 13 35.14 -32.55 -44.05
N SER A 14 35.97 -32.42 -43.02
CA SER A 14 35.55 -32.17 -41.64
C SER A 14 35.81 -30.70 -41.34
N PHE A 15 34.81 -29.99 -40.85
CA PHE A 15 34.85 -28.53 -40.68
C PHE A 15 35.04 -28.14 -39.21
N ASN A 16 35.88 -27.13 -38.97
CA ASN A 16 35.82 -26.22 -37.83
C ASN A 16 35.85 -24.76 -38.35
N ASP A 17 35.37 -23.85 -37.51
CA ASP A 17 34.76 -22.52 -37.78
C ASP A 17 35.64 -21.44 -38.46
N ASP A 18 36.89 -21.73 -38.86
CA ASP A 18 37.84 -20.67 -39.27
C ASP A 18 38.14 -20.60 -40.77
N GLY A 19 37.23 -21.09 -41.62
CA GLY A 19 37.26 -20.89 -43.08
C GLY A 19 38.27 -21.74 -43.86
N ILE A 20 38.00 -21.94 -45.16
CA ILE A 20 38.86 -22.68 -46.09
C ILE A 20 39.31 -21.73 -47.21
N GLU A 21 40.62 -21.57 -47.37
CA GLU A 21 41.20 -21.02 -48.61
C GLU A 21 41.64 -22.17 -49.53
N ILE A 22 41.09 -22.23 -50.74
CA ILE A 22 41.53 -23.14 -51.79
C ILE A 22 42.23 -22.34 -52.88
N TYR A 23 43.47 -22.72 -53.19
CA TYR A 23 44.20 -22.20 -54.35
C TYR A 23 44.19 -23.25 -55.46
N SER A 24 43.78 -22.86 -56.69
CA SER A 24 44.03 -23.67 -57.87
C SER A 24 45.46 -23.41 -58.38
N SER A 25 46.11 -24.47 -58.89
CA SER A 25 47.40 -24.36 -59.55
C SER A 25 47.23 -24.55 -61.05
N GLU A 26 47.31 -23.46 -61.81
CA GLU A 26 47.73 -23.53 -63.21
C GLU A 26 48.73 -22.41 -63.53
N ASP A 27 49.66 -22.79 -64.38
CA ASP A 27 50.99 -22.21 -64.59
C ASP A 27 50.92 -20.92 -65.43
N GLY A 28 51.52 -19.82 -64.94
CA GLY A 28 52.14 -18.80 -65.81
C GLY A 28 51.45 -17.46 -66.10
N ASP A 29 50.14 -17.26 -65.88
CA ASP A 29 49.49 -15.95 -66.16
C ASP A 29 48.44 -15.54 -65.10
N PRO A 30 48.72 -14.53 -64.24
CA PRO A 30 47.78 -14.06 -63.23
C PRO A 30 46.52 -13.39 -63.79
N SER A 31 46.52 -12.95 -65.06
CA SER A 31 45.38 -12.25 -65.69
C SER A 31 44.28 -13.18 -66.22
N LEU A 32 44.57 -14.49 -66.32
CA LEU A 32 43.64 -15.52 -66.78
C LEU A 32 42.99 -16.32 -65.65
N ARG A 33 43.12 -15.86 -64.39
CA ARG A 33 42.42 -16.48 -63.26
C ARG A 33 40.93 -16.14 -63.35
N PRO A 34 40.01 -17.05 -63.69
CA PRO A 34 38.63 -16.83 -63.30
C PRO A 34 38.60 -16.80 -61.78
N SER A 35 38.38 -15.62 -61.19
CA SER A 35 38.04 -15.53 -59.78
C SER A 35 36.62 -16.08 -59.64
N LEU A 36 36.51 -17.38 -59.39
CA LEU A 36 35.27 -17.96 -58.92
C LEU A 36 35.17 -17.63 -57.43
N ALA A 37 34.49 -16.53 -57.11
CA ALA A 37 34.03 -16.30 -55.75
C ALA A 37 32.83 -17.25 -55.53
N VAL A 38 33.07 -18.35 -54.84
CA VAL A 38 31.99 -19.18 -54.31
C VAL A 38 31.57 -18.55 -52.99
N GLU A 39 30.49 -17.79 -53.00
CA GLU A 39 29.82 -17.36 -51.78
C GLU A 39 28.98 -18.54 -51.29
N PHE A 40 29.44 -19.21 -50.23
CA PHE A 40 28.61 -20.17 -49.51
C PHE A 40 27.64 -19.38 -48.63
N ILE A 41 26.41 -19.21 -49.10
CA ILE A 41 25.30 -18.80 -48.24
C ILE A 41 24.95 -20.05 -47.43
N TYR A 42 25.41 -20.10 -46.17
CA TYR A 42 24.85 -21.04 -45.21
C TYR A 42 23.57 -20.39 -44.68
N ASP A 43 22.42 -21.01 -44.97
CA ASP A 43 21.27 -20.87 -44.07
C ASP A 43 21.70 -21.56 -42.77
N VAL A 44 22.18 -20.79 -41.79
CA VAL A 44 22.22 -21.30 -40.42
C VAL A 44 20.76 -21.42 -40.02
N GLU A 45 20.23 -22.64 -40.03
CA GLU A 45 18.88 -22.87 -39.54
C GLU A 45 18.83 -22.36 -38.10
N ASN A 46 17.97 -21.37 -37.84
CA ASN A 46 17.76 -20.88 -36.48
C ASN A 46 17.39 -22.06 -35.58
N VAL A 47 18.01 -22.10 -34.40
CA VAL A 47 17.71 -23.13 -33.40
C VAL A 47 16.92 -22.46 -32.29
N ALA A 48 15.72 -22.95 -32.03
CA ALA A 48 14.88 -22.40 -30.97
C ALA A 48 15.60 -22.37 -29.60
N PRO A 49 15.32 -21.37 -28.75
CA PRO A 49 15.93 -21.25 -27.44
C PRO A 49 15.58 -22.44 -26.54
N SER A 50 16.54 -22.84 -25.72
CA SER A 50 16.38 -23.88 -24.71
C SER A 50 16.10 -23.28 -23.33
N VAL A 51 15.12 -23.85 -22.62
CA VAL A 51 14.79 -23.46 -21.24
C VAL A 51 15.91 -23.90 -20.30
N THR A 52 16.54 -22.96 -19.60
CA THR A 52 17.55 -23.25 -18.56
C THR A 52 16.96 -23.14 -17.15
N GLN A 53 15.93 -22.31 -16.98
CA GLN A 53 15.16 -22.18 -15.74
C GLN A 53 13.70 -21.89 -16.08
N SER A 54 12.81 -22.79 -15.65
CA SER A 54 11.37 -22.53 -15.68
C SER A 54 11.01 -21.33 -14.79
N LEU A 55 9.90 -20.67 -15.08
CA LEU A 55 9.39 -19.58 -14.27
C LEU A 55 9.22 -20.04 -12.82
N THR A 56 9.81 -19.29 -11.91
CA THR A 56 9.78 -19.51 -10.46
C THR A 56 9.59 -18.18 -9.74
N GLY A 57 9.11 -18.22 -8.50
CA GLY A 57 8.89 -17.05 -7.67
C GLY A 57 8.43 -17.46 -6.26
N PRO A 58 8.07 -16.49 -5.40
CA PRO A 58 7.40 -16.82 -4.13
C PRO A 58 6.10 -17.58 -4.40
N SER A 59 5.73 -18.52 -3.52
CA SER A 59 4.43 -19.19 -3.60
C SER A 59 3.32 -18.35 -2.97
N GLU A 60 3.68 -17.58 -1.95
CA GLU A 60 2.78 -16.73 -1.18
C GLU A 60 3.48 -15.42 -0.82
N VAL A 61 2.73 -14.33 -0.79
CA VAL A 61 3.15 -12.99 -0.34
C VAL A 61 1.95 -12.28 0.29
N ASP A 62 2.19 -11.23 1.05
CA ASP A 62 1.13 -10.31 1.47
C ASP A 62 1.01 -9.18 0.44
N GLU A 63 -0.15 -8.56 0.31
CA GLU A 63 -0.32 -7.39 -0.55
C GLU A 63 0.50 -6.18 -0.09
N GLY A 64 0.68 -5.22 -0.99
CA GLY A 64 1.61 -4.11 -0.83
C GLY A 64 3.09 -4.54 -0.81
N ARG A 65 3.42 -5.84 -0.98
CA ARG A 65 4.78 -6.37 -0.99
C ARG A 65 5.27 -6.69 -2.39
N GLU A 66 6.59 -6.60 -2.57
CA GLU A 66 7.26 -7.03 -3.79
C GLU A 66 7.66 -8.51 -3.72
N GLY A 67 7.42 -9.24 -4.82
CA GLY A 67 7.99 -10.56 -5.08
C GLY A 67 8.89 -10.54 -6.31
N ILE A 68 9.81 -11.50 -6.43
CA ILE A 68 10.73 -11.60 -7.57
C ILE A 68 10.41 -12.87 -8.35
N LEU A 69 10.09 -12.71 -9.64
CA LEU A 69 9.97 -13.80 -10.60
C LEU A 69 11.31 -14.05 -11.27
N MET A 70 11.71 -15.32 -11.37
CA MET A 70 12.96 -15.74 -11.99
C MET A 70 12.71 -16.73 -13.13
N MET A 71 13.37 -16.52 -14.26
CA MET A 71 13.28 -17.39 -15.43
C MET A 71 14.58 -17.34 -16.24
N GLY A 72 14.87 -18.38 -17.02
CA GLY A 72 16.13 -18.44 -17.76
C GLY A 72 16.05 -19.28 -19.02
N ALA A 73 16.80 -18.84 -20.03
CA ALA A 73 16.94 -19.53 -21.30
C ALA A 73 18.34 -19.32 -21.90
N SER A 74 18.70 -20.18 -22.85
CA SER A 74 19.92 -20.06 -23.64
C SER A 74 19.65 -20.44 -25.09
N ASP A 75 20.39 -19.82 -26.00
CA ASP A 75 20.40 -20.16 -27.41
C ASP A 75 21.74 -20.81 -27.79
N PRO A 76 21.75 -21.90 -28.58
CA PRO A 76 23.00 -22.45 -29.11
C PRO A 76 23.83 -21.44 -29.91
N ASN A 77 23.20 -20.46 -30.55
CA ASN A 77 23.88 -19.35 -31.18
C ASN A 77 24.07 -18.19 -30.17
N PRO A 78 25.32 -17.91 -29.75
CA PRO A 78 25.58 -16.89 -28.73
C PRO A 78 25.27 -15.46 -29.19
N LEU A 79 25.05 -15.25 -30.48
CA LEU A 79 24.73 -13.94 -31.06
C LEU A 79 23.22 -13.72 -31.21
N ASP A 80 22.39 -14.74 -31.01
CA ASP A 80 20.96 -14.60 -31.22
C ASP A 80 20.29 -13.83 -30.07
N PRO A 81 19.46 -12.82 -30.39
CA PRO A 81 18.79 -12.01 -29.40
C PRO A 81 17.65 -12.81 -28.77
N LEU A 82 17.64 -12.86 -27.45
CA LEU A 82 16.56 -13.43 -26.66
C LEU A 82 15.72 -12.33 -26.04
N VAL A 83 14.40 -12.43 -26.21
CA VAL A 83 13.43 -11.56 -25.55
C VAL A 83 12.58 -12.38 -24.61
N PHE A 84 12.64 -12.04 -23.32
CA PHE A 84 11.86 -12.67 -22.28
C PHE A 84 10.59 -11.88 -22.03
N SER A 85 9.48 -12.58 -21.89
CA SER A 85 8.17 -11.99 -21.65
C SER A 85 7.41 -12.69 -20.52
N ILE A 86 6.63 -11.91 -19.79
CA ILE A 86 5.64 -12.38 -18.82
C ILE A 86 4.27 -11.85 -19.27
N ASP A 87 3.29 -12.74 -19.43
CA ASP A 87 1.94 -12.44 -19.91
C ASP A 87 1.94 -11.57 -21.18
N SER A 88 2.84 -11.88 -22.11
CA SER A 88 3.06 -11.20 -23.40
C SER A 88 3.69 -9.79 -23.31
N VAL A 89 4.17 -9.38 -22.13
CA VAL A 89 4.92 -8.13 -21.93
C VAL A 89 6.40 -8.45 -21.87
N ASP A 90 7.21 -7.75 -22.66
CA ASP A 90 8.67 -7.91 -22.67
C ASP A 90 9.28 -7.34 -21.37
N VAL A 91 10.01 -8.19 -20.63
CA VAL A 91 10.60 -7.85 -19.32
C VAL A 91 12.12 -7.98 -19.28
N GLY A 92 12.73 -8.56 -20.31
CA GLY A 92 14.18 -8.74 -20.36
C GLY A 92 14.71 -9.04 -21.75
N PHE A 93 15.96 -8.67 -21.99
CA PHE A 93 16.68 -8.88 -23.25
C PHE A 93 18.06 -9.46 -22.97
N ALA A 94 18.50 -10.43 -23.76
CA ALA A 94 19.82 -11.03 -23.66
C ALA A 94 20.33 -11.51 -25.04
N THR A 95 21.58 -11.97 -25.10
CA THR A 95 22.14 -12.65 -26.29
C THR A 95 22.79 -13.95 -25.84
N GLY A 96 22.49 -15.06 -26.53
CA GLY A 96 23.06 -16.39 -26.24
C GLY A 96 22.57 -17.07 -24.95
N GLY A 97 22.21 -16.31 -23.91
CA GLY A 97 21.54 -16.84 -22.72
C GLY A 97 21.58 -15.93 -21.51
N ALA A 98 20.56 -16.03 -20.66
CA ALA A 98 20.46 -15.29 -19.41
C ALA A 98 19.45 -15.92 -18.44
N THR A 99 19.57 -15.53 -17.18
CA THR A 99 18.49 -15.57 -16.19
C THR A 99 18.00 -14.15 -15.97
N ILE A 100 16.70 -13.96 -15.99
CA ILE A 100 16.02 -12.68 -15.72
C ILE A 100 15.38 -12.75 -14.34
N GLU A 101 15.61 -11.71 -13.55
CA GLU A 101 14.88 -11.42 -12.31
C GLU A 101 13.92 -10.26 -12.59
N HIS A 102 12.63 -10.46 -12.35
CA HIS A 102 11.59 -9.46 -12.58
C HIS A 102 10.82 -9.20 -11.28
N PRO A 103 10.95 -8.02 -10.65
CA PRO A 103 10.17 -7.67 -9.48
C PRO A 103 8.72 -7.37 -9.86
N VAL A 104 7.79 -7.80 -9.01
CA VAL A 104 6.35 -7.58 -9.14
C VAL A 104 5.85 -7.05 -7.80
N LEU A 105 5.18 -5.90 -7.81
CA LEU A 105 4.45 -5.37 -6.66
C LEU A 105 3.03 -5.93 -6.70
N PHE A 106 2.62 -6.64 -5.66
CA PHE A 106 1.26 -7.15 -5.51
C PHE A 106 0.42 -6.11 -4.79
N GLN A 107 -0.63 -5.62 -5.45
CA GLN A 107 -1.39 -4.44 -5.04
C GLN A 107 -2.76 -4.76 -4.43
N ASP A 108 -3.14 -6.04 -4.48
CA ASP A 108 -4.45 -6.61 -4.16
C ASP A 108 -4.23 -8.07 -3.80
N GLU A 109 -5.11 -8.66 -3.00
CA GLU A 109 -5.08 -10.07 -2.64
C GLU A 109 -5.56 -10.99 -3.79
N GLY A 110 -5.35 -12.29 -3.61
CA GLY A 110 -5.84 -13.31 -4.53
C GLY A 110 -4.76 -14.06 -5.29
N ALA A 111 -5.17 -14.83 -6.30
CA ALA A 111 -4.29 -15.76 -7.00
C ALA A 111 -3.85 -15.21 -8.35
N PHE A 112 -2.57 -14.84 -8.47
CA PHE A 112 -1.98 -14.29 -9.69
C PHE A 112 -1.16 -15.37 -10.41
N THR A 113 -1.60 -15.75 -11.61
CA THR A 113 -0.88 -16.71 -12.45
C THR A 113 -0.13 -15.99 -13.56
N PHE A 114 1.20 -16.14 -13.54
CA PHE A 114 2.10 -15.58 -14.53
C PHE A 114 2.50 -16.65 -15.55
N ASN A 115 2.53 -16.29 -16.83
CA ASN A 115 3.00 -17.16 -17.90
C ASN A 115 4.23 -16.56 -18.55
N ALA A 116 5.35 -17.27 -18.53
CA ALA A 116 6.58 -16.79 -19.13
C ALA A 116 6.87 -17.46 -20.48
N SER A 117 7.45 -16.69 -21.39
CA SER A 117 8.01 -17.21 -22.63
C SER A 117 9.27 -16.46 -23.04
N VAL A 118 10.16 -17.14 -23.74
CA VAL A 118 11.32 -16.56 -24.41
C VAL A 118 11.15 -16.70 -25.91
N ARG A 119 11.50 -15.67 -26.67
CA ARG A 119 11.57 -15.74 -28.13
C ARG A 119 12.93 -15.33 -28.64
N ASP A 120 13.35 -15.95 -29.73
CA ASP A 120 14.44 -15.48 -30.59
C ASP A 120 13.84 -14.66 -31.76
N ASP A 121 14.55 -14.57 -32.88
CA ASP A 121 14.13 -13.85 -34.08
C ASP A 121 13.02 -14.54 -34.90
N THR A 122 12.73 -15.82 -34.64
CA THR A 122 11.85 -16.66 -35.49
C THR A 122 10.94 -17.61 -34.71
N THR A 123 11.21 -17.90 -33.45
CA THR A 123 10.54 -18.89 -32.60
C THR A 123 10.29 -18.38 -31.18
N SER A 124 9.34 -19.00 -30.50
CA SER A 124 8.98 -18.71 -29.10
C SER A 124 8.77 -20.02 -28.34
N VAL A 125 9.30 -20.07 -27.12
CA VAL A 125 9.26 -21.23 -26.22
C VAL A 125 8.70 -20.81 -24.87
N SER A 126 7.77 -21.59 -24.33
CA SER A 126 7.23 -21.36 -22.99
C SER A 126 8.24 -21.74 -21.91
N LEU A 127 8.36 -20.88 -20.90
CA LEU A 127 9.15 -21.09 -19.68
C LEU A 127 8.27 -21.63 -18.54
N GLY A 128 7.01 -21.96 -18.82
CA GLY A 128 6.03 -22.43 -17.84
C GLY A 128 5.19 -21.32 -17.23
N SER A 129 4.36 -21.70 -16.26
CA SER A 129 3.50 -20.82 -15.49
C SER A 129 3.78 -20.95 -13.99
N HIS A 130 3.66 -19.86 -13.26
CA HIS A 130 3.82 -19.82 -11.81
C HIS A 130 2.67 -19.03 -11.18
N THR A 131 2.06 -19.57 -10.13
CA THR A 131 0.98 -18.89 -9.40
C THR A 131 1.50 -18.40 -8.05
N VAL A 132 1.22 -17.14 -7.74
CA VAL A 132 1.47 -16.52 -6.44
C VAL A 132 0.12 -16.30 -5.77
N ILE A 133 -0.02 -16.75 -4.52
CA ILE A 133 -1.18 -16.44 -3.68
C ILE A 133 -0.82 -15.21 -2.85
N VAL A 134 -1.58 -14.13 -3.03
CA VAL A 134 -1.44 -12.89 -2.28
C VAL A 134 -2.48 -12.91 -1.16
N HIS A 135 -2.05 -12.67 0.07
CA HIS A 135 -2.90 -12.58 1.24
C HIS A 135 -3.29 -11.13 1.51
N ASN A 136 -4.56 -10.94 1.88
CA ASN A 136 -5.09 -9.69 2.41
C ASN A 136 -4.42 -9.34 3.74
N LEU A 137 -4.17 -8.06 3.98
CA LEU A 137 -3.70 -7.50 5.24
C LEU A 137 -4.79 -6.66 5.89
N ASP A 138 -4.75 -6.56 7.21
CA ASP A 138 -5.67 -5.67 7.91
C ASP A 138 -5.29 -4.19 7.66
N PRO A 139 -6.27 -3.27 7.63
CA PRO A 139 -5.99 -1.84 7.57
C PRO A 139 -5.25 -1.33 8.81
N GLU A 140 -4.62 -0.17 8.70
CA GLU A 140 -3.96 0.54 9.81
C GLU A 140 -4.69 1.86 10.11
N ILE A 141 -5.22 2.00 11.32
CA ILE A 141 -5.76 3.29 11.82
C ILE A 141 -4.58 4.16 12.26
N LEU A 142 -4.40 5.30 11.58
CA LEU A 142 -3.32 6.26 11.84
C LEU A 142 -3.71 7.30 12.90
N ASP A 143 -4.95 7.80 12.84
CA ASP A 143 -5.44 8.83 13.77
C ASP A 143 -6.95 8.72 14.01
N ILE A 144 -7.37 9.07 15.22
CA ILE A 144 -8.77 9.29 15.60
C ILE A 144 -8.86 10.73 16.12
N GLY A 145 -9.28 11.63 15.26
CA GLY A 145 -9.53 13.03 15.58
C GLY A 145 -10.82 13.16 16.36
N PHE A 146 -10.71 13.35 17.67
CA PHE A 146 -11.83 13.56 18.58
C PHE A 146 -11.40 14.46 19.73
N PRO A 147 -12.25 15.37 20.24
CA PRO A 147 -11.91 16.14 21.43
C PRO A 147 -11.87 15.23 22.67
N SER A 148 -10.92 15.46 23.56
CA SER A 148 -10.83 14.72 24.83
C SER A 148 -11.95 15.05 25.82
N ARG A 149 -12.66 16.16 25.59
CA ARG A 149 -13.77 16.66 26.39
C ARG A 149 -14.90 17.14 25.49
N ALA A 150 -16.13 16.89 25.91
CA ALA A 150 -17.34 17.36 25.23
C ALA A 150 -18.37 17.85 26.24
N VAL A 151 -19.26 18.76 25.83
CA VAL A 151 -20.38 19.21 26.65
C VAL A 151 -21.65 18.52 26.16
N VAL A 152 -22.50 18.07 27.08
CA VAL A 152 -23.81 17.50 26.76
C VAL A 152 -24.61 18.46 25.88
N GLY A 153 -25.21 17.94 24.80
CA GLY A 153 -26.02 18.74 23.89
C GLY A 153 -25.24 19.59 22.88
N GLU A 154 -23.91 19.67 22.98
CA GLU A 154 -23.07 20.34 21.98
C GLU A 154 -22.65 19.39 20.86
N ALA A 155 -22.65 19.88 19.63
CA ALA A 155 -22.14 19.15 18.47
C ALA A 155 -20.62 19.26 18.41
N ILE A 156 -19.95 18.12 18.44
CA ILE A 156 -18.50 18.01 18.28
C ILE A 156 -18.17 17.40 16.92
N ALA A 157 -17.13 17.92 16.26
CA ALA A 157 -16.62 17.33 15.05
C ALA A 157 -15.64 16.19 15.38
N PHE A 158 -15.68 15.13 14.59
CA PHE A 158 -14.74 14.01 14.67
C PHE A 158 -14.26 13.57 13.28
N SER A 159 -13.12 12.90 13.24
CA SER A 159 -12.52 12.34 12.04
C SER A 159 -11.67 11.09 12.33
N ALA A 160 -11.38 10.32 11.29
CA ALA A 160 -10.44 9.22 11.31
C ALA A 160 -9.54 9.25 10.07
N GLU A 161 -8.31 8.82 10.24
CA GLU A 161 -7.36 8.57 9.17
C GLU A 161 -6.90 7.11 9.25
N ALA A 162 -7.01 6.39 8.14
CA ALA A 162 -6.59 5.00 8.02
C ALA A 162 -6.02 4.72 6.63
N VAL A 163 -5.17 3.70 6.53
CA VAL A 163 -4.53 3.25 5.29
C VAL A 163 -4.61 1.73 5.19
N ASP A 164 -4.49 1.22 3.96
CA ASP A 164 -4.30 -0.20 3.68
C ASP A 164 -3.08 -0.43 2.78
N ALA A 165 -2.48 -1.61 2.87
CA ALA A 165 -1.48 -2.10 1.93
C ALA A 165 -2.09 -2.46 0.57
N GLY A 166 -3.34 -2.95 0.55
CA GLY A 166 -4.16 -3.13 -0.63
C GLY A 166 -4.57 -1.78 -1.19
N VAL A 167 -4.01 -1.40 -2.34
CA VAL A 167 -4.24 -0.06 -2.91
C VAL A 167 -5.56 0.04 -3.68
N PHE A 168 -6.23 -1.09 -3.87
CA PHE A 168 -7.54 -1.18 -4.52
C PHE A 168 -8.70 -1.29 -3.52
N ASP A 169 -8.37 -1.48 -2.24
CA ASP A 169 -9.33 -1.61 -1.15
C ASP A 169 -10.07 -0.30 -0.92
N VAL A 170 -11.36 -0.41 -0.64
CA VAL A 170 -12.20 0.74 -0.33
C VAL A 170 -12.57 0.68 1.14
N LEU A 171 -11.82 1.43 1.95
CA LEU A 171 -12.02 1.48 3.39
C LEU A 171 -13.43 1.97 3.77
N SER A 172 -14.08 1.21 4.64
CA SER A 172 -15.35 1.54 5.28
C SER A 172 -15.16 1.79 6.78
N TYR A 173 -16.00 2.66 7.35
CA TYR A 173 -15.87 3.13 8.72
C TYR A 173 -17.19 2.92 9.44
N THR A 174 -17.16 2.34 10.63
CA THR A 174 -18.33 2.18 11.51
C THR A 174 -17.95 2.58 12.92
N TRP A 175 -18.80 3.38 13.56
CA TRP A 175 -18.54 3.95 14.88
C TRP A 175 -19.55 3.50 15.92
N ASP A 176 -19.05 3.35 17.14
CA ASP A 176 -19.77 3.32 18.41
C ASP A 176 -19.38 4.62 19.12
N LEU A 177 -20.27 5.61 19.06
CA LEU A 177 -20.09 6.96 19.57
C LEU A 177 -20.74 7.13 20.95
N ASP A 178 -21.74 6.30 21.30
CA ASP A 178 -22.42 6.35 22.60
C ASP A 178 -21.82 5.41 23.67
N GLY A 179 -20.94 4.49 23.27
CA GLY A 179 -20.23 3.56 24.15
C GLY A 179 -21.07 2.34 24.57
N ASP A 180 -22.14 2.02 23.86
CA ASP A 180 -23.00 0.87 24.14
C ASP A 180 -22.43 -0.47 23.63
N GLY A 181 -21.35 -0.41 22.85
CA GLY A 181 -20.68 -1.56 22.25
C GLY A 181 -21.20 -1.95 20.86
N GLN A 182 -22.12 -1.19 20.27
CA GLN A 182 -22.65 -1.39 18.93
C GLN A 182 -22.06 -0.37 17.95
N LEU A 183 -21.49 -0.88 16.85
CA LEU A 183 -20.93 -0.06 15.79
C LEU A 183 -22.01 0.35 14.78
N ASN A 184 -22.98 1.15 15.20
CA ASN A 184 -24.15 1.52 14.40
C ASN A 184 -24.54 3.00 14.47
N ASP A 185 -23.67 3.85 15.03
CA ASP A 185 -23.95 5.27 15.22
C ASP A 185 -23.61 6.12 14.01
N PHE A 186 -22.55 5.74 13.27
CA PHE A 186 -22.08 6.50 12.12
C PHE A 186 -21.25 5.68 11.14
N ASP A 187 -21.34 6.02 9.84
CA ASP A 187 -20.84 5.18 8.73
C ASP A 187 -19.89 5.94 7.77
N ALA A 188 -19.09 6.87 8.27
CA ALA A 188 -18.13 7.63 7.47
C ALA A 188 -16.89 8.04 8.27
N ALA A 189 -15.82 8.43 7.57
CA ALA A 189 -14.54 8.77 8.18
C ALA A 189 -14.57 10.06 9.02
N SER A 190 -15.57 10.94 8.86
CA SER A 190 -15.71 12.16 9.66
C SER A 190 -17.15 12.64 9.71
N GLY A 191 -17.51 13.34 10.78
CA GLY A 191 -18.86 13.80 11.03
C GLY A 191 -18.96 14.72 12.24
N GLU A 192 -20.20 14.92 12.69
CA GLU A 192 -20.52 15.60 13.95
C GLU A 192 -21.33 14.66 14.84
N TRP A 193 -21.11 14.74 16.15
CA TRP A 193 -21.83 13.95 17.16
C TRP A 193 -22.23 14.81 18.34
N THR A 194 -23.30 14.43 19.03
CA THR A 194 -23.74 15.09 20.26
C THR A 194 -24.02 14.04 21.32
N PHE A 195 -23.47 14.24 22.51
CA PHE A 195 -23.73 13.38 23.66
C PHE A 195 -24.97 13.84 24.42
N ASP A 196 -25.80 12.88 24.82
CA ASP A 196 -27.03 13.14 25.58
C ASP A 196 -26.85 13.01 27.11
N ALA A 197 -25.72 12.47 27.55
CA ALA A 197 -25.42 12.24 28.96
C ALA A 197 -23.95 12.53 29.27
N SER A 198 -23.70 13.06 30.47
CA SER A 198 -22.35 13.25 31.01
C SER A 198 -21.77 11.94 31.53
N GLY A 199 -20.45 11.93 31.68
CA GLY A 199 -19.64 10.78 32.07
C GLY A 199 -18.54 10.49 31.07
N THR A 200 -17.70 9.51 31.41
CA THR A 200 -16.67 9.03 30.49
C THR A 200 -17.26 8.03 29.50
N THR A 201 -17.25 8.38 28.21
CA THR A 201 -17.74 7.52 27.12
C THR A 201 -16.56 6.93 26.35
N THR A 202 -16.63 5.63 26.06
CA THR A 202 -15.66 4.95 25.20
C THR A 202 -16.15 5.02 23.77
N VAL A 203 -15.51 5.85 22.94
CA VAL A 203 -15.79 5.88 21.50
C VAL A 203 -14.94 4.81 20.82
N THR A 204 -15.56 3.97 20.00
CA THR A 204 -14.87 2.91 19.25
C THR A 204 -15.09 3.10 17.75
N LEU A 205 -13.99 3.02 17.00
CA LEU A 205 -13.99 2.99 15.54
C LEU A 205 -13.60 1.58 15.07
N ARG A 206 -14.31 1.10 14.05
CA ARG A 206 -13.88 -0.03 13.22
C ARG A 206 -13.71 0.43 11.78
N VAL A 207 -12.56 0.08 11.20
CA VAL A 207 -12.24 0.27 9.78
C VAL A 207 -12.13 -1.11 9.13
N SER A 208 -12.71 -1.29 7.95
CA SER A 208 -12.64 -2.54 7.18
C SER A 208 -12.29 -2.25 5.74
N ASP A 209 -11.44 -3.08 5.15
CA ASP A 209 -10.97 -3.01 3.76
C ASP A 209 -12.00 -3.47 2.72
N GLY A 210 -12.92 -4.36 3.11
CA GLY A 210 -13.92 -4.97 2.23
C GLY A 210 -13.64 -6.43 1.88
N ASP A 211 -12.41 -6.90 2.12
CA ASP A 211 -11.88 -8.21 1.75
C ASP A 211 -11.55 -9.09 2.96
N GLY A 212 -11.89 -8.59 4.15
CA GLY A 212 -12.03 -9.34 5.38
C GLY A 212 -11.04 -8.93 6.47
N GLY A 213 -10.17 -7.96 6.18
CA GLY A 213 -9.32 -7.33 7.17
C GLY A 213 -10.04 -6.20 7.89
N GLU A 214 -9.69 -6.05 9.16
CA GLU A 214 -10.33 -5.10 10.06
C GLU A 214 -9.36 -4.52 11.09
N ALA A 215 -9.49 -3.22 11.34
CA ALA A 215 -8.84 -2.54 12.45
C ALA A 215 -9.86 -1.93 13.39
N ILE A 216 -9.62 -2.07 14.70
CA ILE A 216 -10.48 -1.51 15.74
C ILE A 216 -9.62 -0.71 16.71
N ALA A 217 -10.05 0.50 17.02
CA ALA A 217 -9.43 1.36 18.01
C ALA A 217 -10.46 2.13 18.83
N SER A 218 -10.12 2.44 20.07
CA SER A 218 -11.02 3.15 20.99
C SER A 218 -10.30 4.30 21.69
N ILE A 219 -11.07 5.33 22.03
CA ILE A 219 -10.65 6.49 22.80
C ILE A 219 -11.65 6.75 23.93
N GLN A 220 -11.21 7.48 24.96
CA GLN A 220 -12.08 7.93 26.06
C GLN A 220 -12.39 9.41 25.88
N VAL A 221 -13.66 9.76 26.02
CA VAL A 221 -14.16 11.14 25.96
C VAL A 221 -14.80 11.47 27.29
N ASP A 222 -14.34 12.53 27.94
CA ASP A 222 -14.93 13.05 29.17
C ASP A 222 -16.08 14.01 28.82
N VAL A 223 -17.32 13.54 28.95
CA VAL A 223 -18.51 14.34 28.66
C VAL A 223 -18.98 15.01 29.94
N ILE A 224 -19.07 16.33 29.93
CA ILE A 224 -19.51 17.13 31.08
C ILE A 224 -20.88 17.74 30.84
N ASP A 225 -21.67 17.85 31.90
CA ASP A 225 -22.94 18.57 31.88
C ASP A 225 -22.73 19.95 32.49
N VAL A 226 -22.76 20.99 31.66
CA VAL A 226 -22.44 22.36 32.08
C VAL A 226 -23.74 23.10 32.36
N LEU A 227 -23.94 23.48 33.62
CA LEU A 227 -25.00 24.36 34.09
C LEU A 227 -24.36 25.63 34.67
N PRO A 228 -24.17 26.69 33.86
CA PRO A 228 -23.50 27.90 34.32
C PRO A 228 -24.15 28.48 35.57
N GLY A 229 -23.33 28.71 36.61
CA GLY A 229 -23.75 29.22 37.91
C GLY A 229 -24.08 28.17 38.96
N ASP A 230 -24.28 26.90 38.60
CA ASP A 230 -24.45 25.79 39.56
C ASP A 230 -23.06 25.28 39.96
N ALA A 231 -22.40 26.05 40.82
CA ALA A 231 -21.01 25.80 41.21
C ALA A 231 -20.89 24.63 42.20
N ASN A 232 -21.97 24.19 42.83
CA ASN A 232 -21.97 23.04 43.73
C ASN A 232 -22.57 21.76 43.10
N CYS A 233 -23.11 21.86 41.88
CA CYS A 233 -23.76 20.80 41.11
C CYS A 233 -24.95 20.14 41.81
N ASP A 234 -25.79 20.92 42.49
CA ASP A 234 -27.04 20.46 43.09
C ASP A 234 -28.26 20.57 42.16
N GLY A 235 -28.05 21.09 40.95
CA GLY A 235 -29.05 21.29 39.90
C GLY A 235 -29.78 22.64 40.00
N GLY A 236 -29.42 23.48 40.96
CA GLY A 236 -29.91 24.83 41.14
C GLY A 236 -28.81 25.87 40.94
N VAL A 237 -29.21 27.10 40.60
CA VAL A 237 -28.34 28.26 40.73
C VAL A 237 -28.90 29.10 41.86
N ASP A 238 -28.33 29.04 43.04
CA ASP A 238 -28.81 29.73 44.23
C ASP A 238 -27.70 30.13 45.23
N GLY A 239 -28.09 30.59 46.42
CA GLY A 239 -27.14 31.08 47.41
C GLY A 239 -26.15 30.01 47.92
N LEU A 240 -26.43 28.72 47.69
CA LEU A 240 -25.56 27.61 48.04
C LEU A 240 -24.35 27.50 47.10
N ASP A 241 -24.39 28.13 45.92
CA ASP A 241 -23.28 28.16 44.97
C ASP A 241 -22.17 29.14 45.36
N ILE A 242 -22.47 30.13 46.22
CA ILE A 242 -21.52 31.20 46.56
C ILE A 242 -20.25 30.63 47.18
N ASP A 243 -20.41 29.70 48.13
CA ASP A 243 -19.26 29.12 48.85
C ASP A 243 -18.43 28.22 47.92
N ALA A 244 -19.10 27.47 47.03
CA ALA A 244 -18.45 26.61 46.05
C ALA A 244 -17.70 27.43 44.98
N PHE A 245 -18.33 28.45 44.41
CA PHE A 245 -17.71 29.40 43.48
C PHE A 245 -16.52 30.13 44.14
N THR A 246 -16.67 30.54 45.40
CA THR A 246 -15.57 31.17 46.15
C THR A 246 -14.40 30.19 46.35
N LEU A 247 -14.67 28.91 46.58
CA LEU A 247 -13.63 27.88 46.65
C LEU A 247 -12.94 27.71 45.29
N ALA A 248 -13.69 27.61 44.19
CA ALA A 248 -13.15 27.52 42.83
C ALA A 248 -12.20 28.68 42.50
N LEU A 249 -12.56 29.90 42.92
CA LEU A 249 -11.76 31.12 42.72
C LEU A 249 -10.47 31.15 43.56
N LEU A 250 -10.50 30.59 44.77
CA LEU A 250 -9.40 30.71 45.73
C LEU A 250 -8.44 29.51 45.70
N ASP A 251 -8.95 28.32 45.42
CA ASP A 251 -8.22 27.05 45.46
C ASP A 251 -8.93 26.01 44.58
N VAL A 252 -8.59 26.03 43.28
CA VAL A 252 -9.15 25.12 42.27
C VAL A 252 -8.89 23.65 42.59
N ASP A 253 -7.76 23.32 43.23
CA ASP A 253 -7.43 21.95 43.62
C ASP A 253 -8.35 21.48 44.76
N ALA A 254 -8.60 22.35 45.75
CA ALA A 254 -9.56 22.04 46.81
C ALA A 254 -11.00 21.96 46.30
N TYR A 255 -11.37 22.80 45.32
CA TYR A 255 -12.67 22.72 44.65
C TYR A 255 -12.85 21.38 43.93
N ALA A 256 -11.87 20.97 43.10
CA ALA A 256 -11.91 19.71 42.38
C ALA A 256 -11.98 18.48 43.32
N VAL A 257 -11.47 18.58 44.55
CA VAL A 257 -11.61 17.53 45.56
C VAL A 257 -12.98 17.58 46.26
N GLY A 258 -13.50 18.78 46.54
CA GLY A 258 -14.78 18.98 47.24
C GLY A 258 -16.01 18.74 46.38
N PHE A 259 -15.89 18.98 45.07
CA PHE A 259 -16.95 18.92 44.07
C PHE A 259 -16.45 18.15 42.83
N SER A 260 -15.98 16.91 43.02
CA SER A 260 -15.30 16.12 41.99
C SER A 260 -16.10 15.86 40.72
N ASP A 261 -17.42 15.85 40.83
CA ASP A 261 -18.34 15.61 39.72
C ASP A 261 -18.88 16.92 39.13
N CYS A 262 -18.38 18.08 39.61
CA CYS A 262 -18.83 19.38 39.17
C CYS A 262 -17.82 20.00 38.19
N PRO A 263 -18.22 20.28 36.94
CA PRO A 263 -17.33 20.89 35.97
C PRO A 263 -16.98 22.32 36.42
N ILE A 264 -15.69 22.64 36.35
CA ILE A 264 -15.18 23.99 36.68
C ILE A 264 -15.78 25.04 35.73
N GLU A 265 -16.20 24.59 34.55
CA GLU A 265 -16.90 25.32 33.51
C GLU A 265 -18.24 25.92 34.00
N ASN A 266 -18.85 25.38 35.07
CA ASN A 266 -20.02 26.01 35.71
C ASN A 266 -19.66 27.36 36.37
N SER A 267 -18.39 27.55 36.71
CA SER A 267 -17.84 28.74 37.36
C SER A 267 -16.99 29.61 36.44
N ASP A 268 -16.77 29.20 35.18
CA ASP A 268 -16.01 29.95 34.16
C ASP A 268 -17.00 30.65 33.20
N PHE A 269 -17.16 31.95 33.39
CA PHE A 269 -18.16 32.78 32.72
C PHE A 269 -17.64 33.53 31.50
N ASP A 270 -16.32 33.62 31.33
CA ASP A 270 -15.70 34.17 30.13
C ASP A 270 -15.09 33.10 29.20
N SER A 271 -15.18 31.84 29.60
CA SER A 271 -14.77 30.65 28.85
C SER A 271 -13.28 30.65 28.51
N ASP A 272 -12.45 31.21 29.39
CA ASP A 272 -11.00 31.22 29.24
C ASP A 272 -10.30 29.99 29.85
N GLY A 273 -11.07 29.13 30.52
CA GLY A 273 -10.63 27.90 31.17
C GLY A 273 -10.19 28.08 32.62
N ALA A 274 -10.32 29.27 33.22
CA ALA A 274 -9.91 29.54 34.58
C ALA A 274 -10.93 30.39 35.36
N VAL A 275 -11.27 29.94 36.57
CA VAL A 275 -12.12 30.73 37.48
C VAL A 275 -11.27 31.81 38.14
N THR A 276 -11.46 33.06 37.71
CA THR A 276 -10.75 34.24 38.18
C THR A 276 -11.72 35.36 38.58
N TYR A 277 -11.16 36.54 38.88
CA TYR A 277 -11.98 37.71 39.22
C TYR A 277 -12.84 38.19 38.04
N ALA A 278 -12.55 37.75 36.81
CA ALA A 278 -13.34 38.05 35.62
C ALA A 278 -14.73 37.40 35.69
N ASP A 279 -14.83 36.22 36.29
CA ASP A 279 -16.05 35.41 36.36
C ASP A 279 -17.06 35.90 37.39
N ILE A 280 -16.58 36.62 38.41
CA ILE A 280 -17.40 37.11 39.53
C ILE A 280 -18.62 37.89 39.02
N ALA A 281 -18.43 38.72 37.99
CA ALA A 281 -19.52 39.53 37.45
C ALA A 281 -20.58 38.67 36.77
N GLY A 282 -20.17 37.67 35.98
CA GLY A 282 -21.07 36.74 35.31
C GLY A 282 -21.86 35.90 36.32
N PHE A 283 -21.16 35.34 37.30
CA PHE A 283 -21.75 34.58 38.40
C PHE A 283 -22.79 35.39 39.19
N ALA A 284 -22.43 36.61 39.61
CA ALA A 284 -23.34 37.48 40.35
C ALA A 284 -24.59 37.86 39.53
N VAL A 285 -24.45 38.07 38.22
CA VAL A 285 -25.58 38.37 37.33
C VAL A 285 -26.52 37.17 37.23
N LEU A 286 -26.00 35.95 37.06
CA LEU A 286 -26.87 34.77 37.03
C LEU A 286 -27.57 34.58 38.37
N LEU A 287 -26.85 34.65 39.48
CA LEU A 287 -27.39 34.43 40.82
C LEU A 287 -28.51 35.42 41.19
N LEU A 288 -28.39 36.69 40.80
CA LEU A 288 -29.37 37.74 41.11
C LEU A 288 -30.61 37.73 40.21
N ASN A 289 -30.56 37.03 39.08
CA ASN A 289 -31.64 36.99 38.09
C ASN A 289 -32.42 35.66 38.10
N GLN A 290 -32.21 34.83 39.12
CA GLN A 290 -32.97 33.59 39.31
C GLN A 290 -34.44 33.91 39.68
N PRO A 291 -35.41 33.13 39.15
CA PRO A 291 -36.84 33.39 39.31
C PRO A 291 -37.37 33.25 40.75
#